data_AF-A0A8C1W501-F1
#
_entry.id   AF-A0A8C1W501-F1
#
_cell.length_a   1.000
_cell.length_b   1.000
_cell.length_c   1.000
_cell.angle_alpha   90.00
_cell.angle_beta   90.00
_cell.angle_gamma   90.00
#
_symmetry.space_group_name_H-M   'P 1'
#
loop_
_entity.id
_entity.type
_entity.pdbx_description
1 polymer ?
#
loop_
_entity_poly.entity_id
_entity_poly.type
_entity_poly.pdbx_seq_one_letter_code
_entity_poly.pdbx_strand_id
1 'polypeptide(L)'
;MMFRDQVGVLAGWFKGWNECEQTVALLSLLKRVSRTQARFLQLCLEHSLADCTELHVLEREANNPVVISQWQSEPKERVISLVLTHLPLLKPGNVEAKVEYMSLLPKILCHTIEHGRHLEESRQLLSYALIHPATSLEDRGNLALWLNHLEERAAARGPPHLYPHHQRYGSDDRLNGWQGSRDSGLGSWQQQQQGCENGHLSLYPSSSMPSTINAVGTGSGTNTSEWAILHFRLNVGRRLSPIA
;
A
#
# COMPACT_ATOMS: atom_id res chain seq x y z
N MET A 1 -5.54 19.52 -21.02
CA MET A 1 -6.44 19.06 -19.95
C MET A 1 -6.47 20.15 -18.89
N MET A 2 -7.64 20.70 -18.55
CA MET A 2 -7.75 21.73 -17.52
C MET A 2 -7.54 21.10 -16.13
N PHE A 3 -7.16 21.89 -15.13
CA PHE A 3 -7.02 21.42 -13.74
C PHE A 3 -8.30 20.72 -13.24
N ARG A 4 -9.47 21.26 -13.61
CA ARG A 4 -10.78 20.64 -13.34
C ARG A 4 -10.87 19.20 -13.86
N ASP A 5 -10.39 18.94 -15.07
CA ASP A 5 -10.44 17.61 -15.68
C ASP A 5 -9.49 16.64 -14.95
N GLN A 6 -8.30 17.12 -14.55
CA GLN A 6 -7.34 16.32 -13.76
C GLN A 6 -7.94 15.93 -12.40
N VAL A 7 -8.58 16.87 -11.72
CA VAL A 7 -9.30 16.61 -10.47
C VAL A 7 -10.45 15.63 -10.71
N GLY A 8 -11.17 15.76 -11.82
CA GLY A 8 -12.24 14.84 -12.21
C GLY A 8 -11.77 13.39 -12.38
N VAL A 9 -10.62 13.18 -13.03
CA VAL A 9 -10.02 11.84 -13.17
C VAL A 9 -9.63 11.27 -11.81
N LEU A 10 -8.96 12.05 -10.97
CA LEU A 10 -8.55 11.62 -9.64
C LEU A 10 -9.75 11.27 -8.75
N ALA A 11 -10.81 12.09 -8.78
CA ALA A 11 -12.05 11.83 -8.06
C ALA A 11 -12.73 10.53 -8.55
N GLY A 12 -12.65 10.26 -9.85
CA GLY A 12 -13.13 9.00 -10.44
C GLY A 12 -12.42 7.78 -9.87
N TRP A 13 -11.08 7.80 -9.81
CA TRP A 13 -10.30 6.73 -9.17
C TRP A 13 -10.60 6.61 -7.69
N PHE A 14 -10.64 7.73 -6.99
CA PHE A 14 -10.88 7.79 -5.55
C PHE A 14 -12.21 7.13 -5.16
N LYS A 15 -13.27 7.36 -5.94
CA LYS A 15 -14.60 6.74 -5.74
C LYS A 15 -14.57 5.22 -5.90
N GLY A 16 -13.65 4.68 -6.70
CA GLY A 16 -13.50 3.24 -6.91
C GLY A 16 -12.75 2.52 -5.77
N TRP A 17 -12.09 3.26 -4.89
CA TRP A 17 -11.34 2.70 -3.77
C TRP A 17 -12.22 2.53 -2.54
N ASN A 18 -11.95 1.50 -1.72
CA ASN A 18 -12.56 1.40 -0.39
C ASN A 18 -11.99 2.45 0.59
N GLU A 19 -12.68 2.66 1.73
CA GLU A 19 -12.35 3.70 2.71
C GLU A 19 -10.90 3.64 3.23
N CYS A 20 -10.36 2.44 3.38
CA CYS A 20 -8.98 2.24 3.79
C CYS A 20 -7.99 2.71 2.71
N GLU A 21 -8.21 2.37 1.44
CA GLU A 21 -7.32 2.82 0.34
C GLU A 21 -7.45 4.32 0.09
N GLN A 22 -8.66 4.86 0.21
CA GLN A 22 -8.90 6.30 0.21
C GLN A 22 -8.06 7.00 1.30
N THR A 23 -8.10 6.49 2.53
CA THR A 23 -7.34 7.06 3.66
C THR A 23 -5.84 7.00 3.43
N VAL A 24 -5.31 5.86 2.97
CA VAL A 24 -3.88 5.69 2.68
C VAL A 24 -3.44 6.62 1.55
N ALA A 25 -4.25 6.76 0.50
CA ALA A 25 -3.97 7.66 -0.61
C ALA A 25 -3.93 9.12 -0.15
N LEU A 26 -4.94 9.56 0.62
CA LEU A 26 -4.98 10.92 1.17
C LEU A 26 -3.77 11.18 2.09
N LEU A 27 -3.43 10.25 2.98
CA LEU A 27 -2.27 10.40 3.85
C LEU A 27 -0.97 10.53 3.06
N SER A 28 -0.83 9.77 1.97
CA SER A 28 0.33 9.82 1.08
C SER A 28 0.44 11.16 0.35
N LEU A 29 -0.70 11.77 -0.02
CA LEU A 29 -0.73 13.11 -0.62
C LEU A 29 -0.48 14.20 0.41
N LEU A 30 -1.04 14.08 1.61
CA LEU A 30 -0.86 15.03 2.72
C LEU A 30 0.61 15.14 3.15
N LYS A 31 1.40 14.07 3.04
CA LYS A 31 2.85 14.11 3.28
C LYS A 31 3.62 15.02 2.33
N ARG A 32 3.03 15.40 1.20
CA ARG A 32 3.65 16.23 0.16
C ARG A 32 3.26 17.70 0.21
N VAL A 33 2.25 18.06 1.00
CA VAL A 33 1.80 19.46 1.12
C VAL A 33 2.65 20.22 2.16
N SER A 34 2.69 21.55 2.07
CA SER A 34 3.41 22.37 3.05
C SER A 34 2.75 22.31 4.44
N ARG A 35 3.48 22.66 5.50
CA ARG A 35 2.93 22.71 6.87
C ARG A 35 1.73 23.66 6.98
N THR A 36 1.77 24.79 6.27
CA THR A 36 0.65 25.74 6.23
C THR A 36 -0.57 25.12 5.55
N GLN A 37 -0.39 24.42 4.43
CA GLN A 37 -1.48 23.69 3.75
C GLN A 37 -2.04 22.57 4.63
N ALA A 38 -1.19 21.79 5.28
CA ALA A 38 -1.62 20.73 6.20
C ALA A 38 -2.45 21.31 7.36
N ARG A 39 -1.99 22.42 7.97
CA ARG A 39 -2.73 23.09 9.04
C ARG A 39 -4.07 23.65 8.55
N PHE A 40 -4.11 24.25 7.36
CA PHE A 40 -5.35 24.71 6.76
C PHE A 40 -6.34 23.56 6.52
N LEU A 41 -5.88 22.44 5.96
CA LEU A 41 -6.71 21.26 5.73
C LEU A 41 -7.22 20.67 7.04
N GLN A 42 -6.39 20.61 8.08
CA GLN A 42 -6.79 20.19 9.42
C GLN A 42 -7.93 21.06 9.95
N LEU A 43 -7.81 22.40 9.88
CA LEU A 43 -8.87 23.31 10.33
C LEU A 43 -10.18 23.12 9.56
N CYS A 44 -10.10 22.89 8.25
CA CYS A 44 -11.28 22.62 7.43
C CYS A 44 -11.97 21.32 7.86
N LEU A 45 -11.19 20.26 8.11
CA LEU A 45 -11.71 18.97 8.56
C LEU A 45 -12.31 19.08 9.97
N GLU A 46 -11.61 19.69 10.92
CA GLU A 46 -12.11 19.93 12.28
C GLU A 46 -13.44 20.68 12.26
N HIS A 47 -13.55 21.73 11.45
CA HIS A 47 -14.81 22.47 11.30
C HIS A 47 -15.93 21.60 10.72
N SER A 48 -15.64 20.79 9.70
CA SER A 48 -16.64 19.92 9.06
C SER A 48 -17.16 18.79 9.98
N LEU A 49 -16.36 18.40 10.97
CA LEU A 49 -16.67 17.30 11.89
C LEU A 49 -17.24 17.76 13.23
N ALA A 50 -17.25 19.07 13.51
CA ALA A 50 -17.55 19.63 14.82
C ALA A 50 -18.91 19.20 15.40
N ASP A 51 -19.94 19.08 14.56
CA ASP A 51 -21.31 18.73 14.99
C ASP A 51 -21.67 17.25 14.76
N CYS A 52 -20.70 16.40 14.42
CA CYS A 52 -20.95 14.99 14.14
C CYS A 52 -21.02 14.17 15.44
N THR A 53 -22.18 14.17 16.12
CA THR A 53 -22.35 13.52 17.43
C THR A 53 -22.02 12.02 17.41
N GLU A 54 -22.36 11.32 16.33
CA GLU A 54 -22.07 9.89 16.17
C GLU A 54 -20.56 9.62 16.15
N LEU A 55 -19.80 10.45 15.42
CA LEU A 55 -18.34 10.34 15.39
C LEU A 55 -17.72 10.57 16.78
N HIS A 56 -18.26 11.51 17.57
CA HIS A 56 -17.79 11.75 18.93
C HIS A 56 -18.06 10.57 19.88
N VAL A 57 -19.17 9.86 19.68
CA VAL A 57 -19.45 8.63 20.44
C VAL A 57 -18.46 7.54 20.05
N LEU A 58 -18.28 7.30 18.75
CA LEU A 58 -17.31 6.32 18.25
C LEU A 58 -15.88 6.64 18.72
N GLU A 59 -15.47 7.91 18.69
CA GLU A 59 -14.15 8.33 19.15
C GLU A 59 -13.98 8.07 20.66
N ARG A 60 -15.03 8.31 21.47
CA ARG A 60 -15.00 8.02 22.90
C ARG A 60 -14.85 6.52 23.17
N GLU A 61 -15.61 5.69 22.48
CA GLU A 61 -15.55 4.23 22.60
C GLU A 61 -14.19 3.70 22.13
N ALA A 62 -13.67 4.22 21.01
CA ALA A 62 -12.38 3.87 20.45
C ALA A 62 -11.19 4.16 21.38
N ASN A 63 -11.40 5.00 22.39
CA ASN A 63 -10.40 5.44 23.36
C ASN A 63 -10.67 4.95 24.78
N ASN A 64 -11.66 4.08 24.98
CA ASN A 64 -11.99 3.52 26.29
C ASN A 64 -11.52 2.07 26.39
N PRO A 65 -10.46 1.75 27.17
CA PRO A 65 -9.94 0.39 27.27
C PRO A 65 -10.96 -0.61 27.81
N VAL A 66 -11.86 -0.18 28.71
CA VAL A 66 -12.92 -1.04 29.25
C VAL A 66 -13.88 -1.46 28.14
N VAL A 67 -14.27 -0.55 27.26
CA VAL A 67 -15.15 -0.87 26.12
C VAL A 67 -14.45 -1.82 25.14
N ILE A 68 -13.20 -1.53 24.79
CA ILE A 68 -12.42 -2.33 23.83
C ILE A 68 -12.20 -3.76 24.37
N SER A 69 -11.90 -3.90 25.66
CA SER A 69 -11.67 -5.21 26.28
C SER A 69 -12.91 -6.12 26.22
N GLN A 70 -14.11 -5.56 26.26
CA GLN A 70 -15.37 -6.31 26.16
C GLN A 70 -15.57 -6.94 24.80
N TRP A 71 -14.96 -6.42 23.73
CA TRP A 71 -15.08 -7.01 22.39
C TRP A 71 -14.50 -8.42 22.31
N GLN A 72 -13.67 -8.84 23.27
CA GLN A 72 -13.12 -10.20 23.29
C GLN A 72 -14.20 -11.29 23.42
N SER A 73 -15.38 -10.97 23.98
CA SER A 73 -16.51 -11.89 24.07
C SER A 73 -17.40 -11.91 22.83
N GLU A 74 -17.20 -10.98 21.88
CA GLU A 74 -18.00 -10.89 20.66
C GLU A 74 -17.56 -11.96 19.63
N PRO A 75 -18.46 -12.36 18.71
CA PRO A 75 -18.08 -13.24 17.59
C PRO A 75 -17.04 -12.55 16.70
N LYS A 76 -16.16 -13.34 16.06
CA LYS A 76 -14.96 -12.82 15.36
C LYS A 76 -15.31 -11.81 14.28
N GLU A 77 -16.36 -12.05 13.52
CA GLU A 77 -16.87 -11.15 12.48
C GLU A 77 -17.26 -9.78 13.05
N ARG A 78 -17.86 -9.78 14.25
CA ARG A 78 -18.24 -8.56 14.96
C ARG A 78 -17.01 -7.83 15.48
N VAL A 79 -16.04 -8.55 16.05
CA VAL A 79 -14.76 -7.97 16.50
C VAL A 79 -14.03 -7.29 15.35
N ILE A 80 -13.95 -7.93 14.18
CA ILE A 80 -13.31 -7.35 12.98
C ILE A 80 -13.98 -6.03 12.60
N SER A 81 -15.32 -6.02 12.56
CA SER A 81 -16.09 -4.82 12.21
C SER A 81 -15.90 -3.69 13.23
N LEU A 82 -15.91 -4.02 14.52
CA LEU A 82 -15.68 -3.07 15.61
C LEU A 82 -14.29 -2.47 15.51
N VAL A 83 -13.25 -3.29 15.38
CA VAL A 83 -11.86 -2.79 15.30
C VAL A 83 -11.65 -1.96 14.03
N LEU A 84 -12.20 -2.35 12.88
CA LEU A 84 -12.09 -1.55 11.65
C LEU A 84 -12.69 -0.16 11.80
N THR A 85 -13.82 -0.06 12.51
CA THR A 85 -14.52 1.21 12.71
C THR A 85 -13.81 2.11 13.73
N HIS A 86 -13.24 1.53 14.79
CA HIS A 86 -12.74 2.28 15.93
C HIS A 86 -11.22 2.52 15.92
N LEU A 87 -10.42 1.60 15.38
CA LEU A 87 -8.96 1.74 15.36
C LEU A 87 -8.48 3.05 14.71
N PRO A 88 -9.07 3.55 13.60
CA PRO A 88 -8.66 4.84 13.01
C PRO A 88 -8.89 6.05 13.94
N LEU A 89 -9.73 5.90 14.97
CA LEU A 89 -10.09 6.96 15.92
C LEU A 89 -9.29 6.88 17.23
N LEU A 90 -8.36 5.93 17.37
CA LEU A 90 -7.49 5.84 18.54
C LEU A 90 -6.62 7.10 18.66
N LYS A 91 -6.58 7.72 19.85
CA LYS A 91 -5.78 8.92 20.07
C LYS A 91 -4.32 8.56 20.31
N PRO A 92 -3.37 9.23 19.63
CA PRO A 92 -1.96 9.14 19.97
C PRO A 92 -1.72 9.48 21.44
N GLY A 93 -0.90 8.67 22.11
CA GLY A 93 -0.62 8.81 23.54
C GLY A 93 -1.59 8.07 24.47
N ASN A 94 -2.73 7.57 23.99
CA ASN A 94 -3.60 6.71 24.79
C ASN A 94 -3.05 5.28 24.82
N VAL A 95 -2.11 5.02 25.73
CA VAL A 95 -1.41 3.74 25.83
C VAL A 95 -2.35 2.62 26.28
N GLU A 96 -3.29 2.90 27.18
CA GLU A 96 -4.22 1.91 27.73
C GLU A 96 -5.13 1.34 26.64
N ALA A 97 -5.79 2.20 25.86
CA ALA A 97 -6.62 1.75 24.74
C ALA A 97 -5.79 1.04 23.67
N LYS A 98 -4.58 1.54 23.37
CA LYS A 98 -3.67 0.92 22.40
C LYS A 98 -3.35 -0.54 22.79
N VAL A 99 -3.06 -0.81 24.06
CA VAL A 99 -2.75 -2.17 24.53
C VAL A 99 -3.89 -3.13 24.24
N GLU A 100 -5.15 -2.72 24.44
CA GLU A 100 -6.31 -3.55 24.13
C GLU A 100 -6.39 -3.88 22.63
N TYR A 101 -6.19 -2.90 21.74
CA TYR A 101 -6.12 -3.15 20.29
C TYR A 101 -4.99 -4.10 19.90
N MET A 102 -3.80 -3.90 20.46
CA MET A 102 -2.64 -4.76 20.19
C MET A 102 -2.83 -6.18 20.72
N SER A 103 -3.71 -6.39 21.71
CA SER A 103 -4.12 -7.72 22.17
C SER A 103 -5.15 -8.39 21.25
N LEU A 104 -6.01 -7.60 20.60
CA LEU A 104 -7.08 -8.08 19.71
C LEU A 104 -6.56 -8.43 18.32
N LEU A 105 -5.68 -7.60 17.75
CA LEU A 105 -5.18 -7.77 16.37
C LEU A 105 -4.59 -9.17 16.12
N PRO A 106 -3.66 -9.70 16.95
CA PRO A 106 -3.14 -11.06 16.74
C PRO A 106 -4.22 -12.14 16.75
N LYS A 107 -5.23 -12.01 17.62
CA LYS A 107 -6.34 -12.97 17.72
C LYS A 107 -7.26 -12.95 16.50
N ILE A 108 -7.40 -11.80 15.84
CA ILE A 108 -8.15 -11.64 14.59
C ILE A 108 -7.35 -12.25 13.43
N LEU A 109 -6.07 -11.93 13.37
CA LEU A 109 -5.17 -12.33 12.27
C LEU A 109 -4.92 -13.84 12.28
N CYS A 110 -4.72 -14.44 13.46
CA CYS A 110 -4.60 -15.88 13.62
C CYS A 110 -5.84 -16.62 13.08
N HIS A 111 -7.04 -16.20 13.50
CA HIS A 111 -8.30 -16.78 13.02
C HIS A 111 -8.44 -16.66 11.49
N THR A 112 -8.08 -15.49 10.94
CA THR A 112 -8.10 -15.24 9.49
C THR A 112 -7.13 -16.15 8.74
N ILE A 113 -5.92 -16.37 9.25
CA ILE A 113 -4.93 -17.24 8.61
C ILE A 113 -5.37 -18.71 8.66
N GLU A 114 -5.84 -19.17 9.81
CA GLU A 114 -6.32 -20.54 10.03
C GLU A 114 -7.51 -20.90 9.13
N HIS A 115 -8.56 -20.08 9.15
CA HIS A 115 -9.81 -20.36 8.45
C HIS A 115 -9.81 -19.83 7.02
N GLY A 116 -8.91 -18.89 6.71
CA GLY A 116 -8.89 -18.15 5.46
C GLY A 116 -10.22 -17.43 5.20
N ARG A 117 -10.73 -16.69 6.18
CA ARG A 117 -11.89 -15.79 6.00
C ARG A 117 -11.48 -14.39 6.41
N HIS A 118 -12.16 -13.37 5.90
CA HIS A 118 -11.88 -11.96 6.24
C HIS A 118 -10.46 -11.49 5.91
N LEU A 119 -9.89 -11.99 4.80
CA LEU A 119 -8.55 -11.58 4.35
C LEU A 119 -8.49 -10.09 4.02
N GLU A 120 -9.55 -9.54 3.41
CA GLU A 120 -9.61 -8.13 3.03
C GLU A 120 -9.68 -7.22 4.25
N GLU A 121 -10.55 -7.56 5.18
CA GLU A 121 -10.79 -6.81 6.41
C GLU A 121 -9.55 -6.84 7.31
N SER A 122 -8.92 -8.01 7.45
CA SER A 122 -7.66 -8.15 8.18
C SER A 122 -6.52 -7.35 7.55
N ARG A 123 -6.50 -7.27 6.22
CA ARG A 123 -5.55 -6.44 5.47
C ARG A 123 -5.79 -4.95 5.68
N GLN A 124 -7.05 -4.51 5.71
CA GLN A 124 -7.42 -3.14 6.05
C GLN A 124 -7.03 -2.81 7.50
N LEU A 125 -7.27 -3.72 8.45
CA LEU A 125 -6.85 -3.58 9.84
C LEU A 125 -5.34 -3.35 9.98
N LEU A 126 -4.54 -4.18 9.32
CA LEU A 126 -3.08 -4.02 9.29
C LEU A 126 -2.67 -2.70 8.63
N SER A 127 -3.34 -2.32 7.53
CA SER A 127 -3.06 -1.06 6.84
C SER A 127 -3.29 0.15 7.77
N TYR A 128 -4.41 0.18 8.49
CA TYR A 128 -4.67 1.23 9.49
C TYR A 128 -3.65 1.17 10.62
N ALA A 129 -3.45 0.00 11.25
CA ALA A 129 -2.55 -0.14 12.39
C ALA A 129 -1.12 0.32 12.08
N LEU A 130 -0.61 0.03 10.88
CA LEU A 130 0.76 0.37 10.49
C LEU A 130 0.95 1.88 10.22
N ILE A 131 -0.03 2.56 9.60
CA ILE A 131 0.04 4.00 9.34
C ILE A 131 -0.36 4.86 10.56
N HIS A 132 -0.97 4.23 11.58
CA HIS A 132 -1.55 4.96 12.69
C HIS A 132 -0.46 5.60 13.58
N PRO A 133 -0.60 6.88 13.98
CA PRO A 133 0.40 7.58 14.79
C PRO A 133 0.54 7.05 16.22
N ALA A 134 -0.50 6.43 16.79
CA ALA A 134 -0.43 5.81 18.13
C ALA A 134 0.37 4.50 18.17
N THR A 135 0.64 3.88 17.02
CA THR A 135 1.35 2.59 16.95
C THR A 135 2.85 2.81 17.09
N SER A 136 3.47 2.13 18.06
CA SER A 136 4.91 2.25 18.32
C SER A 136 5.74 1.57 17.22
N LEU A 137 7.05 1.85 17.16
CA LEU A 137 7.95 1.19 16.20
C LEU A 137 8.03 -0.32 16.44
N GLU A 138 8.03 -0.75 17.71
CA GLU A 138 8.02 -2.17 18.08
C GLU A 138 6.74 -2.85 17.61
N ASP A 139 5.57 -2.25 17.91
CA ASP A 139 4.27 -2.75 17.46
C ASP A 139 4.23 -2.87 15.92
N ARG A 140 4.75 -1.86 15.20
CA ARG A 140 4.82 -1.87 13.73
C ARG A 140 5.67 -3.03 13.20
N GLY A 141 6.79 -3.36 13.86
CA GLY A 141 7.63 -4.50 13.50
C GLY A 141 6.85 -5.83 13.60
N ASN A 142 6.13 -6.02 14.70
CA ASN A 142 5.30 -7.21 14.91
C ASN A 142 4.14 -7.31 13.90
N LEU A 143 3.46 -6.19 13.63
CA LEU A 143 2.36 -6.14 12.66
C LEU A 143 2.81 -6.38 11.22
N ALA A 144 4.02 -5.96 10.85
CA ALA A 144 4.59 -6.24 9.53
C ALA A 144 4.82 -7.75 9.31
N LEU A 145 5.22 -8.50 10.34
CA LEU A 145 5.34 -9.96 10.26
C LEU A 145 3.98 -10.61 9.98
N TRP A 146 2.93 -10.16 10.66
CA TRP A 146 1.56 -10.64 10.40
C TRP A 146 1.09 -10.34 8.98
N LEU A 147 1.46 -9.19 8.42
CA LEU A 147 1.13 -8.85 7.03
C LEU A 147 1.74 -9.86 6.06
N ASN A 148 3.03 -10.21 6.24
CA ASN A 148 3.70 -11.20 5.41
C ASN A 148 2.99 -12.58 5.49
N HIS A 149 2.62 -13.04 6.68
CA HIS A 149 1.90 -14.31 6.83
C HIS A 149 0.51 -14.28 6.18
N LEU A 150 -0.18 -13.15 6.25
CA LEU A 150 -1.47 -12.98 5.59
C LEU A 150 -1.34 -13.01 4.06
N GLU A 151 -0.25 -12.44 3.53
CA GLU A 151 0.07 -12.48 2.10
C GLU A 151 0.41 -13.89 1.61
N GLU A 152 1.25 -14.64 2.34
CA GLU A 152 1.55 -16.05 2.05
C GLU A 152 0.26 -16.87 1.98
N ARG A 153 -0.65 -16.64 2.92
CA ARG A 153 -1.94 -17.34 2.97
C ARG A 153 -2.86 -16.97 1.81
N ALA A 154 -2.85 -15.70 1.40
CA ALA A 154 -3.62 -15.21 0.26
C ALA A 154 -3.06 -15.75 -1.07
N ALA A 155 -1.73 -15.81 -1.21
CA ALA A 155 -1.05 -16.36 -2.39
C ALA A 155 -1.24 -17.87 -2.54
N ALA A 156 -1.28 -18.61 -1.43
CA ALA A 156 -1.59 -20.05 -1.42
C ALA A 156 -2.99 -20.39 -1.96
N ARG A 157 -3.88 -19.39 -2.10
CA ARG A 157 -5.20 -19.50 -2.74
C ARG A 157 -5.21 -19.01 -4.19
N GLY A 158 -4.04 -19.00 -4.85
CA GLY A 158 -3.93 -18.83 -6.29
C GLY A 158 -4.94 -19.72 -7.05
N PRO A 159 -5.31 -19.34 -8.29
CA PRO A 159 -6.43 -19.94 -9.00
C PRO A 159 -6.29 -21.46 -9.03
N PRO A 160 -7.41 -22.23 -8.93
CA PRO A 160 -7.34 -23.68 -8.97
C PRO A 160 -6.57 -24.06 -10.23
N HIS A 161 -5.41 -24.70 -10.03
CA HIS A 161 -4.58 -25.22 -11.10
C HIS A 161 -5.44 -26.17 -11.95
N LEU A 162 -6.01 -25.67 -13.04
CA LEU A 162 -6.40 -26.46 -14.20
C LEU A 162 -5.12 -26.87 -14.92
N TYR A 163 -4.32 -27.71 -14.28
CA TYR A 163 -3.25 -28.45 -14.93
C TYR A 163 -3.50 -29.93 -14.64
N PRO A 164 -4.04 -30.69 -15.62
CA PRO A 164 -4.06 -32.13 -15.54
C PRO A 164 -2.64 -32.64 -15.36
N HIS A 165 -2.43 -33.33 -14.26
CA HIS A 165 -1.24 -34.09 -13.95
C HIS A 165 -1.07 -35.21 -14.98
N HIS A 166 -0.34 -34.95 -16.07
CA HIS A 166 0.21 -36.02 -16.88
C HIS A 166 1.46 -36.56 -16.18
N GLN A 167 1.28 -37.62 -15.39
CA GLN A 167 2.33 -38.60 -15.16
C GLN A 167 2.82 -39.09 -16.52
N ARG A 168 4.08 -38.82 -16.86
CA ARG A 168 4.82 -39.67 -17.80
C ARG A 168 6.07 -40.21 -17.11
N TYR A 169 5.95 -41.50 -16.84
CA TYR A 169 7.00 -42.50 -16.68
C TYR A 169 8.23 -42.21 -17.58
N GLY A 170 9.42 -42.45 -17.02
CA GLY A 170 10.69 -42.27 -17.70
C GLY A 170 10.94 -43.27 -18.83
N SER A 171 11.89 -42.92 -19.71
CA SER A 171 12.85 -43.84 -20.32
C SER A 171 13.90 -43.01 -21.07
N ASP A 172 15.15 -43.40 -20.88
CA ASP A 172 16.33 -42.96 -21.60
C ASP A 172 16.27 -43.20 -23.11
N ASP A 173 17.24 -42.57 -23.79
CA ASP A 173 17.90 -42.93 -25.05
C ASP A 173 17.53 -42.26 -26.40
N ARG A 174 18.62 -41.69 -26.97
CA ARG A 174 19.03 -41.63 -28.40
C ARG A 174 18.75 -40.39 -29.27
N LEU A 175 19.78 -39.54 -29.31
CA LEU A 175 20.60 -39.17 -30.48
C LEU A 175 20.09 -39.57 -31.89
N ASN A 176 19.83 -38.56 -32.73
CA ASN A 176 20.15 -38.39 -34.17
C ASN A 176 19.24 -37.26 -34.72
N GLY A 177 19.70 -36.20 -35.38
CA GLY A 177 20.71 -36.17 -36.45
C GLY A 177 20.00 -35.92 -37.78
N TRP A 178 19.53 -34.68 -38.04
CA TRP A 178 19.09 -34.24 -39.38
C TRP A 178 19.60 -32.82 -39.64
N GLN A 179 20.75 -32.77 -40.32
CA GLN A 179 21.31 -31.61 -40.98
C GLN A 179 20.83 -31.65 -42.44
N GLY A 180 20.36 -30.52 -42.96
CA GLY A 180 19.87 -30.40 -44.33
C GLY A 180 19.87 -28.95 -44.79
N SER A 181 21.02 -28.53 -45.33
CA SER A 181 21.27 -27.26 -46.01
C SER A 181 20.58 -27.19 -47.38
N ARG A 182 20.16 -25.99 -47.82
CA ARG A 182 20.30 -25.45 -49.20
C ARG A 182 19.69 -24.05 -49.36
N ASP A 183 20.59 -23.06 -49.42
CA ASP A 183 20.87 -22.09 -50.49
C ASP A 183 19.84 -21.16 -51.16
N SER A 184 20.34 -19.93 -51.35
CA SER A 184 20.09 -18.89 -52.38
C SER A 184 19.00 -17.83 -52.07
N GLY A 185 19.23 -16.51 -52.16
CA GLY A 185 20.40 -15.72 -52.55
C GLY A 185 20.06 -14.22 -52.67
N LEU A 186 21.08 -13.38 -52.47
CA LEU A 186 21.34 -12.01 -52.95
C LEU A 186 20.33 -10.85 -52.75
N GLY A 187 20.86 -9.73 -52.21
CA GLY A 187 20.28 -8.39 -52.33
C GLY A 187 20.97 -7.33 -51.48
N SER A 188 22.16 -6.89 -51.89
CA SER A 188 22.95 -5.78 -51.32
C SER A 188 22.33 -4.41 -51.63
N TRP A 189 22.24 -3.52 -50.63
CA TRP A 189 22.35 -2.06 -50.81
C TRP A 189 23.09 -1.45 -49.61
N GLN A 190 24.37 -1.13 -49.81
CA GLN A 190 25.10 -0.12 -49.07
C GLN A 190 24.58 1.27 -49.45
N GLN A 191 24.61 2.25 -48.53
CA GLN A 191 25.62 3.33 -48.56
C GLN A 191 25.19 4.61 -47.79
N GLN A 192 26.20 5.20 -47.13
CA GLN A 192 26.37 6.59 -46.63
C GLN A 192 25.74 6.94 -45.27
N GLN A 193 26.45 7.06 -44.12
CA GLN A 193 27.82 7.45 -43.70
C GLN A 193 28.06 8.96 -43.56
N GLN A 194 28.56 9.35 -42.36
CA GLN A 194 29.29 10.57 -41.90
C GLN A 194 28.64 11.17 -40.63
N GLY A 195 29.33 11.57 -39.56
CA GLY A 195 30.76 11.77 -39.28
C GLY A 195 30.91 12.35 -37.85
N CYS A 196 32.13 12.38 -37.33
CA CYS A 196 32.50 12.41 -35.92
C CYS A 196 32.71 13.82 -35.31
N GLU A 197 32.93 13.85 -33.98
CA GLU A 197 33.86 14.72 -33.19
C GLU A 197 33.36 15.88 -32.29
N ASN A 198 34.16 16.03 -31.21
CA ASN A 198 34.02 16.82 -29.98
C ASN A 198 34.30 18.34 -30.14
N GLY A 199 33.79 19.18 -29.22
CA GLY A 199 34.13 20.61 -29.13
C GLY A 199 33.72 21.29 -27.81
N HIS A 200 34.50 22.29 -27.40
CA HIS A 200 34.76 22.82 -26.04
C HIS A 200 34.00 24.14 -25.68
N LEU A 201 33.54 24.26 -24.41
CA LEU A 201 33.43 25.42 -23.47
C LEU A 201 33.27 26.90 -23.95
N SER A 202 32.22 27.62 -23.49
CA SER A 202 32.26 28.67 -22.42
C SER A 202 31.18 29.80 -22.51
N LEU A 203 30.80 30.29 -21.31
CA LEU A 203 30.32 31.66 -20.90
C LEU A 203 28.83 31.87 -20.51
N TYR A 204 28.66 32.21 -19.21
CA TYR A 204 27.51 32.60 -18.35
C TYR A 204 26.92 34.02 -18.65
N PRO A 205 25.98 34.65 -17.86
CA PRO A 205 25.23 34.25 -16.63
C PRO A 205 23.72 34.61 -16.56
N SER A 206 23.03 34.13 -15.50
CA SER A 206 22.07 34.86 -14.60
C SER A 206 20.70 34.19 -14.40
N SER A 207 20.46 33.65 -13.21
CA SER A 207 19.53 34.26 -12.22
C SER A 207 19.35 33.34 -11.01
N SER A 208 19.58 33.94 -9.85
CA SER A 208 19.66 33.39 -8.50
C SER A 208 18.31 32.90 -7.95
N MET A 209 18.31 31.77 -7.26
CA MET A 209 17.27 31.39 -6.29
C MET A 209 17.96 31.00 -4.98
N PRO A 210 17.56 31.52 -3.81
CA PRO A 210 18.17 31.13 -2.55
C PRO A 210 17.61 29.79 -2.06
N SER A 211 18.52 28.87 -1.79
CA SER A 211 18.30 27.63 -1.04
C SER A 211 18.06 27.96 0.43
N THR A 212 16.87 27.65 0.96
CA THR A 212 16.72 27.46 2.41
C THR A 212 16.59 25.96 2.69
N ILE A 213 17.75 25.35 2.86
CA ILE A 213 17.92 24.11 3.61
C ILE A 213 17.82 24.49 5.09
N ASN A 214 16.94 23.81 5.83
CA ASN A 214 17.15 23.58 7.25
C ASN A 214 16.73 22.13 7.51
N ALA A 215 17.74 21.26 7.45
CA ALA A 215 17.71 19.94 8.03
C ALA A 215 17.75 20.09 9.56
N VAL A 216 16.96 19.29 10.26
CA VAL A 216 17.33 18.53 11.47
C VAL A 216 16.09 17.75 11.92
N GLY A 217 16.26 16.44 12.06
CA GLY A 217 15.22 15.48 12.41
C GLY A 217 15.40 14.14 11.70
N THR A 218 16.63 13.61 11.67
CA THR A 218 16.95 12.25 11.23
C THR A 218 16.24 11.22 12.09
N GLY A 219 15.09 10.73 11.62
CA GLY A 219 14.52 9.45 12.03
C GLY A 219 14.88 8.39 10.99
N SER A 220 16.13 7.92 11.00
CA SER A 220 16.58 6.81 10.16
C SER A 220 15.99 5.50 10.69
N GLY A 221 14.73 5.24 10.36
CA GLY A 221 14.00 4.03 10.77
C GLY A 221 12.61 3.85 10.15
N THR A 222 12.10 4.82 9.39
CA THR A 222 10.72 4.82 8.87
C THR A 222 10.53 4.17 7.50
N ASN A 223 11.61 3.98 6.73
CA ASN A 223 11.48 3.63 5.31
C ASN A 223 10.99 2.20 5.06
N THR A 224 11.32 1.22 5.89
CA THR A 224 10.97 -0.19 5.63
C THR A 224 9.48 -0.49 5.77
N SER A 225 8.74 0.25 6.61
CA SER A 225 7.29 0.09 6.77
C SER A 225 6.48 0.94 5.79
N GLU A 226 6.94 2.15 5.46
CA GLU A 226 6.28 3.02 4.47
C GLU A 226 6.35 2.47 3.05
N TRP A 227 7.51 1.92 2.64
CA TRP A 227 7.64 1.28 1.34
C TRP A 227 6.84 -0.02 1.27
N ALA A 228 6.77 -0.82 2.33
CA ALA A 228 5.95 -2.04 2.35
C ALA A 228 4.46 -1.74 2.12
N ILE A 229 3.92 -0.70 2.78
CA ILE A 229 2.50 -0.29 2.65
C ILE A 229 2.21 0.35 1.29
N LEU A 230 3.14 1.13 0.73
CA LEU A 230 3.00 1.73 -0.62
C LEU A 230 3.21 0.69 -1.75
N HIS A 231 4.13 -0.27 -1.59
CA HIS A 231 4.32 -1.37 -2.54
C HIS A 231 3.11 -2.29 -2.57
N PHE A 232 2.47 -2.50 -1.42
CA PHE A 232 1.34 -3.40 -1.27
C PHE A 232 0.13 -3.01 -2.13
N ARG A 233 -0.09 -1.71 -2.39
CA ARG A 233 -1.22 -1.26 -3.23
C ARG A 233 -0.89 -0.83 -4.65
N LEU A 234 0.38 -0.60 -5.00
CA LEU A 234 0.75 -0.47 -6.42
C LEU A 234 0.65 -1.80 -7.18
N ASN A 235 0.66 -2.95 -6.49
CA ASN A 235 0.50 -4.27 -7.13
C ASN A 235 -0.93 -4.84 -7.11
N VAL A 236 -1.79 -4.46 -6.14
CA VAL A 236 -3.20 -4.90 -6.13
C VAL A 236 -4.07 -4.10 -7.11
N GLY A 237 -3.70 -2.85 -7.41
CA GLY A 237 -4.34 -2.02 -8.43
C GLY A 237 -4.10 -2.46 -9.89
N ARG A 238 -3.23 -3.45 -10.14
CA ARG A 238 -3.01 -4.00 -11.50
C ARG A 238 -4.08 -5.01 -11.95
N ARG A 239 -5.17 -5.18 -11.21
CA ARG A 239 -6.32 -6.01 -11.63
C ARG A 239 -7.47 -5.25 -12.30
N LEU A 240 -7.23 -4.03 -12.77
CA LEU A 240 -8.09 -3.38 -13.77
C LEU A 240 -7.24 -2.62 -14.78
N SER A 241 -6.59 -3.38 -15.66
CA SER A 241 -6.34 -2.92 -17.02
C SER A 241 -7.67 -2.94 -17.79
N PRO A 242 -8.18 -1.82 -18.31
CA PRO A 242 -9.07 -1.90 -19.46
C PRO A 242 -8.19 -2.35 -20.63
N ILE A 243 -8.48 -3.55 -21.14
CA ILE A 243 -8.35 -3.80 -22.56
C ILE A 243 -9.39 -2.89 -23.23
N ALA A 244 -8.96 -2.20 -24.28
CA ALA A 244 -9.68 -1.23 -25.14
C ALA A 244 -9.47 0.25 -24.79
#